data_AF-A0A937Q771-F1
#
_entry.id   AF-A0A937Q771-F1
#
_cell.length_a   1.000
_cell.length_b   1.000
_cell.length_c   1.000
_cell.angle_alpha   90.00
_cell.angle_beta   90.00
_cell.angle_gamma   90.00
#
_symmetry.space_group_name_H-M   'P 1'
#
loop_
_entity.id
_entity.type
_entity.pdbx_description
1 polymer ?
#
loop_
_entity_poly.entity_id
_entity_poly.type
_entity_poly.pdbx_seq_one_letter_code
_entity_poly.pdbx_strand_id
1 'polypeptide(L)'
;MKKISVWVIVVLFATPLAFFQGCAAEKVSIKIEKSLPQSKLAHYNDSFDNLREDLWQKAGLVNEEQLSNFKFADISIENGQLKIVTKTGSFSKGSLASKYTLRGDFDIQVDCHIDFLKRKYDMRQQLGLRVLETGKEMKDLDWIAIVARKREGSLESEIISACQRWGKLNTGSRYRISDFHGTFRIVRIGNKISTLFQKDGEIAWRKDFTTSFTKNDVIFGFAIQNFSPGITSITATSSFVGKFDNFRINAAQEIIEEEI
;
A
#
# COMPACT_ATOMS: atom_id res chain seq x y z
N MET A 1 6.64 10.02 -83.70
CA MET A 1 5.47 9.58 -82.91
C MET A 1 5.89 9.43 -81.45
N LYS A 2 5.06 9.99 -80.55
CA LYS A 2 4.80 9.67 -79.11
C LYS A 2 5.66 8.55 -78.48
N LYS A 3 6.12 8.53 -77.22
CA LYS A 3 6.16 9.34 -75.97
C LYS A 3 7.16 8.56 -75.06
N ILE A 4 8.15 9.18 -74.38
CA ILE A 4 8.18 9.51 -72.93
C ILE A 4 7.65 8.33 -72.05
N SER A 5 8.29 7.73 -71.04
CA SER A 5 9.45 8.00 -70.16
C SER A 5 9.52 6.85 -69.14
N VAL A 6 10.68 6.51 -68.56
CA VAL A 6 10.82 6.32 -67.10
C VAL A 6 12.26 6.68 -66.71
N TRP A 7 12.39 7.72 -65.89
CA TRP A 7 13.64 8.13 -65.24
C TRP A 7 13.77 7.42 -63.89
N VAL A 8 14.96 6.91 -63.64
CA VAL A 8 15.42 6.45 -62.32
C VAL A 8 15.73 7.67 -61.47
N ILE A 9 15.05 7.83 -60.33
CA ILE A 9 15.59 8.55 -59.18
C ILE A 9 15.28 7.73 -57.93
N VAL A 10 16.35 7.17 -57.36
CA VAL A 10 16.41 6.61 -56.02
C VAL A 10 16.37 7.78 -55.03
N VAL A 11 15.37 7.82 -54.16
CA VAL A 11 15.42 8.64 -52.94
C VAL A 11 15.17 7.72 -51.75
N LEU A 12 16.18 7.65 -50.90
CA LEU A 12 16.17 6.96 -49.61
C LEU A 12 14.99 7.44 -48.76
N PHE A 13 14.09 6.53 -48.40
CA PHE A 13 13.20 6.72 -47.25
C PHE A 13 14.01 6.52 -45.97
N ALA A 14 14.61 7.61 -45.48
CA ALA A 14 15.10 7.72 -44.12
C ALA A 14 14.06 8.44 -43.27
N THR A 15 13.15 7.70 -42.64
CA THR A 15 12.50 8.12 -41.40
C THR A 15 12.22 6.90 -40.53
N PRO A 16 12.89 6.74 -39.37
CA PRO A 16 12.52 5.71 -38.42
C PRO A 16 11.21 6.09 -37.75
N LEU A 17 10.17 5.27 -37.89
CA LEU A 17 9.03 5.26 -36.98
C LEU A 17 9.53 4.74 -35.61
N ALA A 18 10.18 5.62 -34.86
CA ALA A 18 10.45 5.45 -33.44
C ALA A 18 9.50 6.34 -32.65
N PHE A 19 8.18 6.10 -32.78
CA PHE A 19 7.23 6.49 -31.73
C PHE A 19 7.16 5.37 -30.70
N PHE A 20 8.30 5.08 -30.06
CA PHE A 20 8.23 4.64 -28.67
C PHE A 20 7.76 5.86 -27.89
N GLN A 21 6.45 5.96 -27.69
CA GLN A 21 5.92 6.67 -26.54
C GLN A 21 6.44 5.92 -25.31
N GLY A 22 7.69 6.21 -24.94
CA GLY A 22 8.15 5.99 -23.60
C GLY A 22 7.17 6.76 -22.74
N CYS A 23 6.29 6.04 -22.03
CA CYS A 23 5.82 6.51 -20.75
C CYS A 23 7.08 6.94 -20.02
N ALA A 24 7.29 8.25 -19.92
CA ALA A 24 8.26 8.81 -19.03
C ALA A 24 7.83 8.35 -17.65
N ALA A 25 8.32 7.19 -17.25
CA ALA A 25 8.32 6.73 -15.89
C ALA A 25 9.25 7.73 -15.20
N GLU A 26 8.67 8.85 -14.79
CA GLU A 26 9.34 9.84 -13.98
C GLU A 26 10.02 9.07 -12.86
N LYS A 27 11.36 9.14 -12.79
CA LYS A 27 12.08 8.62 -11.63
C LYS A 27 11.66 9.51 -10.47
N VAL A 28 10.58 9.13 -9.80
CA VAL A 28 10.05 9.82 -8.63
C VAL A 28 11.03 9.57 -7.49
N SER A 29 12.13 10.33 -7.45
CA SER A 29 13.03 10.39 -6.31
C SER A 29 12.48 11.42 -5.34
N ILE A 30 11.56 10.99 -4.47
CA ILE A 30 11.13 11.82 -3.34
C ILE A 30 12.23 11.69 -2.29
N LYS A 31 13.01 12.77 -2.08
CA LYS A 31 14.11 12.80 -1.10
C LYS A 31 13.69 13.66 0.08
N ILE A 32 13.90 13.15 1.28
CA ILE A 32 13.72 13.90 2.53
C ILE A 32 15.05 14.56 2.90
N GLU A 33 15.03 15.86 3.16
CA GLU A 33 16.24 16.64 3.41
C GLU A 33 16.80 16.42 4.82
N LYS A 34 15.92 16.27 5.83
CA LYS A 34 16.27 16.09 7.23
C LYS A 34 15.84 14.72 7.70
N SER A 35 16.78 13.80 7.83
CA SER A 35 16.54 12.44 8.33
C SER A 35 17.52 12.11 9.45
N LEU A 36 17.07 11.27 10.38
CA LEU A 36 17.94 10.56 11.30
C LEU A 36 18.99 9.75 10.51
N PRO A 37 20.19 9.51 11.11
CA PRO A 37 21.18 8.62 10.52
C PRO A 37 20.62 7.23 10.26
N GLN A 38 21.05 6.60 9.16
CA GLN A 38 20.58 5.26 8.77
C GLN A 38 20.82 4.20 9.85
N SER A 39 21.90 4.33 10.63
CA SER A 39 22.16 3.44 11.77
C SER A 39 21.09 3.51 12.87
N LYS A 40 20.45 4.67 13.06
CA LYS A 40 19.31 4.81 13.99
C LYS A 40 18.03 4.22 13.38
N LEU A 41 17.79 4.46 12.09
CA LEU A 41 16.61 3.94 11.40
C LEU A 41 16.62 2.40 11.30
N ALA A 42 17.80 1.80 11.14
CA ALA A 42 17.97 0.36 11.00
C ALA A 42 17.36 -0.45 12.15
N HIS A 43 17.30 0.11 13.37
CA HIS A 43 16.67 -0.54 14.52
C HIS A 43 15.18 -0.85 14.31
N TYR A 44 14.50 0.01 13.56
CA TYR A 44 13.05 -0.03 13.29
C TYR A 44 12.71 -0.73 11.97
N ASN A 45 13.72 -1.11 11.18
CA ASN A 45 13.50 -1.95 10.01
C ASN A 45 13.20 -3.38 10.48
N ASP A 46 12.36 -4.09 9.73
CA ASP A 46 11.97 -5.45 10.08
C ASP A 46 11.96 -6.34 8.84
N SER A 47 12.85 -7.33 8.81
CA SER A 47 12.86 -8.41 7.81
C SER A 47 11.76 -9.44 8.05
N PHE A 48 11.10 -9.41 9.21
CA PHE A 48 10.13 -10.41 9.66
C PHE A 48 10.74 -11.82 9.82
N ASP A 49 12.02 -11.91 10.21
CA ASP A 49 12.64 -13.18 10.64
C ASP A 49 12.03 -13.72 11.94
N ASN A 50 11.56 -12.80 12.79
CA ASN A 50 10.83 -13.09 14.03
C ASN A 50 9.77 -12.00 14.23
N LEU A 51 8.75 -12.28 15.05
CA LEU A 51 7.78 -11.24 15.43
C LEU A 51 8.43 -10.28 16.43
N ARG A 52 8.79 -9.07 15.97
CA ARG A 52 9.35 -7.98 16.80
C ARG A 52 8.26 -7.30 17.63
N GLU A 53 7.87 -7.93 18.73
CA GLU A 53 6.86 -7.37 19.66
C GLU A 53 7.34 -6.08 20.35
N ASP A 54 8.62 -5.76 20.30
CA ASP A 54 9.16 -4.46 20.70
C ASP A 54 8.77 -3.34 19.71
N LEU A 55 8.65 -3.65 18.41
CA LEU A 55 8.28 -2.67 17.38
C LEU A 55 6.78 -2.65 17.07
N TRP A 56 6.12 -3.80 17.20
CA TRP A 56 4.77 -4.00 16.70
C TRP A 56 3.79 -4.41 17.78
N GLN A 57 2.57 -3.92 17.64
CA GLN A 57 1.41 -4.41 18.37
C GLN A 57 0.35 -4.93 17.40
N LYS A 58 -0.37 -5.99 17.81
CA LYS A 58 -1.50 -6.50 17.05
C LYS A 58 -2.64 -5.47 17.08
N ALA A 59 -3.19 -5.14 15.92
CA ALA A 59 -4.27 -4.17 15.77
C ALA A 59 -5.53 -4.83 15.21
N GLY A 60 -6.70 -4.47 15.77
CA GLY A 60 -7.98 -5.14 15.53
C GLY A 60 -9.17 -4.23 15.34
N LEU A 61 -8.97 -3.03 14.78
CA LEU A 61 -10.03 -2.02 14.70
C LEU A 61 -11.17 -2.47 13.77
N VAL A 62 -12.38 -2.55 14.35
CA VAL A 62 -13.68 -2.85 13.72
C VAL A 62 -14.76 -1.94 14.32
N ASN A 63 -15.90 -1.79 13.62
CA ASN A 63 -17.05 -1.06 14.18
C ASN A 63 -17.90 -1.97 15.07
N GLU A 64 -18.83 -1.38 15.83
CA GLU A 64 -19.70 -2.12 16.76
C GLU A 64 -20.52 -3.21 16.06
N GLU A 65 -21.03 -2.93 14.86
CA GLU A 65 -21.81 -3.87 14.04
C GLU A 65 -21.00 -5.12 13.68
N GLN A 66 -19.69 -4.99 13.50
CA GLN A 66 -18.78 -6.08 13.15
C GLN A 66 -18.35 -6.92 14.36
N LEU A 67 -18.37 -6.37 15.58
CA LEU A 67 -17.82 -7.02 16.78
C LEU A 67 -18.42 -8.40 17.04
N SER A 68 -19.73 -8.53 16.89
CA SER A 68 -20.48 -9.76 17.19
C SER A 68 -20.02 -10.98 16.36
N ASN A 69 -19.45 -10.74 15.18
CA ASN A 69 -18.95 -11.77 14.29
C ASN A 69 -17.51 -11.45 13.84
N PHE A 70 -16.69 -10.89 14.72
CA PHE A 70 -15.28 -10.61 14.45
C PHE A 70 -14.36 -11.72 14.95
N LYS A 71 -13.35 -12.07 14.14
CA LYS A 71 -12.26 -12.97 14.52
C LYS A 71 -10.92 -12.44 14.02
N PHE A 72 -9.94 -12.40 14.90
CA PHE A 72 -8.56 -12.14 14.49
C PHE A 72 -8.10 -13.19 13.47
N ALA A 73 -7.45 -12.71 12.42
CA ALA A 73 -6.72 -13.56 11.50
C ALA A 73 -5.54 -14.21 12.23
N ASP A 74 -5.11 -15.38 11.77
CA ASP A 74 -3.87 -15.99 12.27
C ASP A 74 -2.69 -15.17 11.77
N ILE A 75 -1.77 -14.84 12.68
CA ILE A 75 -0.53 -14.13 12.38
C ILE A 75 0.62 -15.03 12.77
N SER A 76 1.54 -15.26 11.85
CA SER A 76 2.69 -16.15 12.03
C SER A 76 3.89 -15.66 11.22
N ILE A 77 5.08 -16.08 11.61
CA ILE A 77 6.29 -15.93 10.79
C ILE A 77 6.56 -17.27 10.10
N GLU A 78 6.69 -17.26 8.77
CA GLU A 78 7.05 -18.44 7.98
C GLU A 78 8.09 -18.05 6.92
N ASN A 79 9.25 -18.72 6.91
CA ASN A 79 10.33 -18.49 5.94
C ASN A 79 10.79 -17.03 5.84
N GLY A 80 10.95 -16.35 6.98
CA GLY A 80 11.35 -14.93 7.02
C GLY A 80 10.27 -13.96 6.53
N GLN A 81 9.00 -14.37 6.53
CA GLN A 81 7.89 -13.52 6.11
C GLN A 81 6.79 -13.49 7.17
N LEU A 82 6.20 -12.32 7.38
CA LEU A 82 4.97 -12.21 8.14
C LEU A 82 3.81 -12.72 7.28
N LYS A 83 3.18 -13.80 7.73
CA LYS A 83 2.00 -14.40 7.08
C LYS A 83 0.75 -14.12 7.90
N ILE A 84 -0.29 -13.60 7.24
CA ILE A 84 -1.60 -13.36 7.83
C ILE A 84 -2.67 -14.16 7.09
N VAL A 85 -3.43 -14.99 7.80
CA VAL A 85 -4.46 -15.87 7.25
C VAL A 85 -5.84 -15.52 7.83
N THR A 86 -6.76 -15.08 6.98
CA THR A 86 -8.11 -14.72 7.41
C THR A 86 -8.95 -15.94 7.82
N LYS A 87 -9.92 -15.74 8.72
CA LYS A 87 -10.88 -16.76 9.15
C LYS A 87 -12.13 -16.75 8.26
N THR A 88 -12.77 -17.92 8.18
CA THR A 88 -14.06 -18.11 7.49
C THR A 88 -15.25 -17.80 8.41
N GLY A 89 -16.40 -17.50 7.81
CA GLY A 89 -17.69 -17.30 8.47
C GLY A 89 -17.81 -16.01 9.29
N SER A 90 -16.77 -15.18 9.31
CA SER A 90 -16.67 -14.00 10.19
C SER A 90 -15.98 -12.83 9.49
N PHE A 91 -16.15 -11.64 10.06
CA PHE A 91 -15.24 -10.54 9.80
C PHE A 91 -13.87 -10.96 10.30
N SER A 92 -12.86 -10.89 9.44
CA SER A 92 -11.52 -11.30 9.81
C SER A 92 -10.48 -10.31 9.37
N LYS A 93 -9.60 -9.97 10.30
CA LYS A 93 -8.51 -9.01 10.14
C LYS A 93 -7.30 -9.45 10.94
N GLY A 94 -6.13 -9.34 10.34
CA GLY A 94 -4.85 -9.37 11.03
C GLY A 94 -4.07 -8.12 10.65
N SER A 95 -3.52 -7.44 11.64
CA SER A 95 -2.79 -6.20 11.42
C SER A 95 -1.73 -6.03 12.49
N LEU A 96 -0.61 -5.43 12.10
CA LEU A 96 0.41 -4.91 13.01
C LEU A 96 0.44 -3.38 12.86
N ALA A 97 0.50 -2.68 13.99
CA ALA A 97 0.70 -1.24 14.09
C ALA A 97 1.99 -0.96 14.85
N SER A 98 2.67 0.13 14.51
CA SER A 98 3.90 0.57 15.18
C SER A 98 3.61 0.92 16.65
N LYS A 99 4.54 0.56 17.55
CA LYS A 99 4.56 1.00 18.95
C LYS A 99 5.24 2.36 19.17
N TYR A 100 5.79 2.90 18.09
CA TYR A 100 6.44 4.20 18.05
C TYR A 100 5.74 5.07 17.00
N THR A 101 6.07 6.35 17.07
CA THR A 101 5.41 7.40 16.31
C THR A 101 6.43 8.16 15.47
N LEU A 102 6.03 8.57 14.27
CA LEU A 102 6.85 9.38 13.37
C LEU A 102 6.43 10.85 13.44
N ARG A 103 7.39 11.74 13.71
CA ARG A 103 7.20 13.19 13.71
C ARG A 103 7.93 13.83 12.52
N GLY A 104 7.27 14.80 11.87
CA GLY A 104 7.82 15.50 10.71
C GLY A 104 7.87 14.66 9.44
N ASP A 105 8.82 14.95 8.56
CA ASP A 105 8.92 14.27 7.27
C ASP A 105 9.36 12.81 7.43
N PHE A 106 8.76 11.89 6.67
CA PHE A 106 9.12 10.47 6.71
C PHE A 106 8.85 9.76 5.38
N ASP A 107 9.52 8.63 5.20
CA ASP A 107 9.45 7.76 4.04
C ASP A 107 9.55 6.31 4.50
N ILE A 108 8.42 5.59 4.43
CA ILE A 108 8.30 4.21 4.86
C ILE A 108 7.86 3.32 3.71
N GLN A 109 8.29 2.06 3.74
CA GLN A 109 7.86 1.05 2.78
C GLN A 109 7.73 -0.33 3.40
N VAL A 110 6.94 -1.18 2.75
CA VAL A 110 6.82 -2.61 3.09
C VAL A 110 6.63 -3.41 1.80
N ASP A 111 7.39 -4.50 1.68
CA ASP A 111 7.20 -5.47 0.62
C ASP A 111 6.01 -6.37 1.00
N CYS A 112 5.17 -6.70 0.03
CA CYS A 112 3.96 -7.47 0.32
C CYS A 112 3.43 -8.26 -0.87
N HIS A 113 2.70 -9.32 -0.51
CA HIS A 113 2.17 -10.30 -1.44
C HIS A 113 0.72 -10.64 -1.11
N ILE A 114 -0.14 -10.61 -2.13
CA ILE A 114 -1.48 -11.21 -2.07
C ILE A 114 -1.84 -11.87 -3.39
N ASP A 115 -2.24 -13.14 -3.30
CA ASP A 115 -2.89 -13.87 -4.38
C ASP A 115 -4.40 -13.82 -4.15
N PHE A 116 -5.13 -13.19 -5.06
CA PHE A 116 -6.56 -13.01 -4.89
C PHE A 116 -7.35 -14.25 -5.29
N LEU A 117 -8.25 -14.67 -4.41
CA LEU A 117 -9.23 -15.70 -4.73
C LEU A 117 -10.20 -15.21 -5.80
N LYS A 118 -10.38 -16.03 -6.82
CA LYS A 118 -11.28 -15.77 -7.94
C LYS A 118 -12.73 -16.14 -7.57
N ARG A 119 -13.69 -15.39 -8.12
CA ARG A 119 -15.14 -15.68 -8.04
C ARG A 119 -15.69 -15.80 -6.60
N LYS A 120 -15.20 -14.95 -5.69
CA LYS A 120 -15.72 -14.84 -4.32
C LYS A 120 -16.70 -13.68 -4.21
N TYR A 121 -17.94 -13.96 -3.83
CA TYR A 121 -19.07 -13.01 -3.75
C TYR A 121 -19.47 -12.68 -2.30
N ASP A 122 -18.85 -13.38 -1.35
CA ASP A 122 -19.17 -13.45 0.06
C ASP A 122 -18.19 -12.69 0.95
N MET A 123 -17.16 -12.09 0.36
CA MET A 123 -16.16 -11.30 1.07
C MET A 123 -15.41 -10.34 0.15
N ARG A 124 -14.79 -9.35 0.79
CA ARG A 124 -13.70 -8.56 0.19
C ARG A 124 -12.37 -9.23 0.47
N GLN A 125 -11.36 -8.84 -0.28
CA GLN A 125 -9.98 -9.23 -0.01
C GLN A 125 -9.15 -7.96 -0.05
N GLN A 126 -8.45 -7.64 1.03
CA GLN A 126 -7.67 -6.41 1.15
C GLN A 126 -6.33 -6.69 1.81
N LEU A 127 -5.28 -6.14 1.21
CA LEU A 127 -3.94 -6.00 1.77
C LEU A 127 -3.56 -4.53 1.67
N GLY A 128 -3.11 -3.90 2.75
CA GLY A 128 -2.72 -2.49 2.68
C GLY A 128 -1.74 -2.03 3.74
N LEU A 129 -1.10 -0.90 3.43
CA LEU A 129 -0.27 -0.09 4.33
C LEU A 129 -1.02 1.21 4.63
N ARG A 130 -1.03 1.64 5.89
CA ARG A 130 -1.76 2.83 6.36
C ARG A 130 -0.90 3.66 7.32
N VAL A 131 -1.05 4.97 7.23
CA VAL A 131 -0.61 5.97 8.22
C VAL A 131 -1.85 6.58 8.87
N LEU A 132 -1.85 6.70 10.19
CA LEU A 132 -2.92 7.32 10.98
C LEU A 132 -2.32 8.43 11.85
N GLU A 133 -3.00 9.56 11.90
CA GLU A 133 -2.68 10.62 12.86
C GLU A 133 -2.88 10.14 14.31
N THR A 134 -2.08 10.65 15.26
CA THR A 134 -2.31 10.42 16.70
C THR A 134 -3.08 11.60 17.32
N GLY A 135 -3.72 11.36 18.47
CA GLY A 135 -4.33 12.43 19.28
C GLY A 135 -5.78 12.84 18.92
N LYS A 136 -6.47 12.09 18.05
CA LYS A 136 -7.92 12.25 17.79
C LYS A 136 -8.68 10.95 18.05
N GLU A 137 -9.98 11.07 18.32
CA GLU A 137 -10.87 9.90 18.36
C GLU A 137 -10.95 9.21 17.00
N MET A 138 -11.17 7.90 17.00
CA MET A 138 -11.18 7.05 15.80
C MET A 138 -12.05 7.57 14.64
N LYS A 139 -13.21 8.17 14.94
CA LYS A 139 -14.15 8.70 13.93
C LYS A 139 -13.63 9.96 13.24
N ASP A 140 -12.75 10.71 13.90
CA ASP A 140 -12.19 11.99 13.47
C ASP A 140 -10.73 11.87 13.01
N LEU A 141 -10.18 10.66 13.02
CA LEU A 141 -8.81 10.39 12.60
C LEU A 141 -8.61 10.69 11.12
N ASP A 142 -7.61 11.54 10.86
CA ASP A 142 -7.07 11.70 9.52
C ASP A 142 -6.13 10.52 9.24
N TRP A 143 -6.32 9.87 8.10
CA TRP A 143 -5.51 8.71 7.70
C TRP A 143 -5.28 8.71 6.20
N ILE A 144 -4.21 8.05 5.78
CA ILE A 144 -3.97 7.70 4.38
C ILE A 144 -3.56 6.23 4.29
N ALA A 145 -4.04 5.54 3.26
CA ALA A 145 -3.67 4.17 2.98
C ALA A 145 -3.47 3.95 1.49
N ILE A 146 -2.64 2.96 1.16
CA ILE A 146 -2.57 2.31 -0.14
C ILE A 146 -2.94 0.84 0.04
N VAL A 147 -3.81 0.33 -0.83
CA VAL A 147 -4.44 -0.97 -0.66
C VAL A 147 -4.52 -1.70 -2.00
N ALA A 148 -4.04 -2.94 -2.05
CA ALA A 148 -4.42 -3.91 -3.07
C ALA A 148 -5.71 -4.58 -2.60
N ARG A 149 -6.77 -4.53 -3.41
CA ARG A 149 -8.07 -5.08 -3.05
C ARG A 149 -8.78 -5.79 -4.18
N LYS A 150 -9.66 -6.71 -3.80
CA LYS A 150 -10.70 -7.28 -4.64
C LYS A 150 -12.05 -7.16 -3.95
N ARG A 151 -13.03 -6.63 -4.67
CA ARG A 151 -14.42 -6.54 -4.20
C ARG A 151 -15.14 -7.86 -4.40
N GLU A 152 -16.16 -8.09 -3.59
CA GLU A 152 -17.13 -9.16 -3.74
C GLU A 152 -17.66 -9.22 -5.19
N GLY A 153 -17.59 -10.41 -5.78
CA GLY A 153 -18.06 -10.70 -7.14
C GLY A 153 -17.24 -10.09 -8.28
N SER A 154 -16.25 -9.25 -7.99
CA SER A 154 -15.41 -8.63 -9.01
C SER A 154 -14.49 -9.64 -9.67
N LEU A 155 -14.42 -9.62 -11.00
CA LEU A 155 -13.40 -10.37 -11.75
C LEU A 155 -12.02 -9.71 -11.65
N GLU A 156 -11.98 -8.40 -11.48
CA GLU A 156 -10.75 -7.62 -11.43
C GLU A 156 -10.36 -7.31 -9.98
N SER A 157 -9.06 -7.22 -9.73
CA SER A 157 -8.49 -6.69 -8.49
C SER A 157 -7.87 -5.32 -8.81
N GLU A 158 -7.67 -4.47 -7.81
CA GLU A 158 -7.17 -3.11 -8.01
C GLU A 158 -6.24 -2.65 -6.90
N ILE A 159 -5.28 -1.79 -7.24
CA ILE A 159 -4.57 -0.95 -6.27
C ILE A 159 -5.30 0.40 -6.22
N ILE A 160 -5.53 0.88 -5.02
CA ILE A 160 -6.13 2.19 -4.76
C ILE A 160 -5.57 2.79 -3.48
N SER A 161 -5.31 4.08 -3.50
CA SER A 161 -5.09 4.88 -2.31
C SER A 161 -6.35 5.60 -1.86
N ALA A 162 -6.48 5.77 -0.55
CA ALA A 162 -7.57 6.49 0.07
C ALA A 162 -7.04 7.33 1.21
N CYS A 163 -7.64 8.50 1.41
CA CYS A 163 -7.32 9.39 2.51
C CYS A 163 -8.61 9.93 3.12
N GLN A 164 -8.76 9.82 4.43
CA GLN A 164 -9.75 10.56 5.17
C GLN A 164 -9.09 11.81 5.73
N ARG A 165 -9.71 12.96 5.46
CA ARG A 165 -9.28 14.24 6.00
C ARG A 165 -10.48 15.07 6.38
N TRP A 166 -10.56 15.51 7.64
CA TRP A 166 -11.65 16.34 8.15
C TRP A 166 -13.04 15.72 7.85
N GLY A 167 -13.16 14.41 8.11
CA GLY A 167 -14.37 13.64 7.84
C GLY A 167 -14.67 13.36 6.35
N LYS A 168 -13.85 13.85 5.42
CA LYS A 168 -14.05 13.63 3.97
C LYS A 168 -13.12 12.54 3.45
N LEU A 169 -13.71 11.52 2.82
CA LEU A 169 -12.97 10.48 2.11
C LEU A 169 -12.61 10.94 0.70
N ASN A 170 -11.32 10.93 0.39
CA ASN A 170 -10.77 11.16 -0.94
C ASN A 170 -10.07 9.89 -1.42
N THR A 171 -10.12 9.60 -2.71
CA THR A 171 -9.48 8.42 -3.29
C THR A 171 -8.59 8.78 -4.46
N GLY A 172 -7.49 8.04 -4.60
CA GLY A 172 -6.60 8.10 -5.74
C GLY A 172 -7.15 7.40 -6.99
N SER A 173 -6.25 7.15 -7.93
CA SER A 173 -6.58 6.42 -9.15
C SER A 173 -6.79 4.94 -8.84
N ARG A 174 -7.44 4.23 -9.75
CA ARG A 174 -7.64 2.77 -9.64
C ARG A 174 -6.78 2.09 -10.67
N TYR A 175 -5.84 1.26 -10.23
CA TYR A 175 -4.97 0.50 -11.11
C TYR A 175 -5.38 -0.96 -11.09
N ARG A 176 -5.86 -1.47 -12.23
CA ARG A 176 -6.24 -2.89 -12.36
C ARG A 176 -5.01 -3.78 -12.23
N ILE A 177 -5.17 -4.86 -11.47
CA ILE A 177 -4.17 -5.88 -11.23
C ILE A 177 -4.84 -7.26 -11.20
N SER A 178 -4.07 -8.32 -11.43
CA SER A 178 -4.50 -9.69 -11.12
C SER A 178 -4.25 -9.98 -9.64
N ASP A 179 -2.99 -10.24 -9.33
CA ASP A 179 -2.39 -10.43 -8.01
C ASP A 179 -1.41 -9.28 -7.74
N PHE A 180 -0.97 -9.13 -6.49
CA PHE A 180 0.00 -8.11 -6.13
C PHE A 180 1.22 -8.72 -5.47
N HIS A 181 2.37 -8.53 -6.09
CA HIS A 181 3.68 -8.81 -5.52
C HIS A 181 4.56 -7.58 -5.77
N GLY A 182 5.02 -6.96 -4.69
CA GLY A 182 5.82 -5.75 -4.76
C GLY A 182 5.76 -4.93 -3.49
N THR A 183 6.05 -3.63 -3.61
CA THR A 183 6.26 -2.76 -2.47
C THR A 183 5.22 -1.64 -2.42
N PHE A 184 4.69 -1.39 -1.23
CA PHE A 184 3.95 -0.17 -0.92
C PHE A 184 4.84 0.82 -0.19
N ARG A 185 4.70 2.11 -0.51
CA ARG A 185 5.48 3.20 0.08
C ARG A 185 4.61 4.40 0.37
N ILE A 186 4.83 5.03 1.52
CA ILE A 186 4.16 6.27 1.93
C ILE A 186 5.23 7.28 2.30
N VAL A 187 5.11 8.48 1.72
CA VAL A 187 6.08 9.57 1.93
C VAL A 187 5.36 10.84 2.34
N ARG A 188 5.75 11.42 3.48
CA ARG A 188 5.31 12.74 3.93
C ARG A 188 6.45 13.74 3.81
N ILE A 189 6.20 14.86 3.13
CA ILE A 189 7.09 16.03 3.06
C ILE A 189 6.27 17.29 3.34
N GLY A 190 6.63 18.02 4.39
CA GLY A 190 5.94 19.21 4.83
C GLY A 190 4.46 18.94 5.13
N ASN A 191 3.57 19.51 4.33
CA ASN A 191 2.13 19.33 4.45
C ASN A 191 1.53 18.40 3.37
N LYS A 192 2.37 17.65 2.64
CA LYS A 192 1.94 16.72 1.61
C LYS A 192 2.28 15.30 2.02
N ILE A 193 1.35 14.39 1.77
CA ILE A 193 1.59 12.95 1.88
C ILE A 193 1.28 12.30 0.54
N SER A 194 2.12 11.35 0.16
CA SER A 194 2.01 10.62 -1.10
C SER A 194 2.04 9.12 -0.85
N THR A 195 1.33 8.39 -1.68
CA THR A 195 1.34 6.93 -1.74
C THR A 195 1.91 6.49 -3.07
N LEU A 196 2.78 5.49 -3.01
CA LEU A 196 3.45 4.93 -4.16
C LEU A 196 3.42 3.41 -4.07
N PHE A 197 3.49 2.77 -5.23
CA PHE A 197 3.72 1.33 -5.31
C PHE A 197 4.71 1.01 -6.42
N GLN A 198 5.32 -0.16 -6.29
CA GLN A 198 6.18 -0.77 -7.30
C GLN A 198 5.84 -2.25 -7.33
N LYS A 199 5.66 -2.84 -8.52
CA LYS A 199 5.50 -4.29 -8.66
C LYS A 199 6.86 -4.94 -8.87
N ASP A 200 6.98 -6.20 -8.48
CA ASP A 200 8.19 -6.98 -8.75
C ASP A 200 8.54 -6.99 -10.24
N GLY A 201 9.82 -6.79 -10.54
CA GLY A 201 10.33 -6.67 -11.90
C GLY A 201 10.08 -5.32 -12.57
N GLU A 202 9.25 -4.43 -12.01
CA GLU A 202 9.13 -3.05 -12.50
C GLU A 202 10.28 -2.19 -11.96
N ILE A 203 10.90 -1.40 -12.82
CA ILE A 203 12.05 -0.55 -12.46
C ILE A 203 11.60 0.74 -11.74
N ALA A 204 10.39 1.22 -12.03
CA ALA A 204 9.93 2.53 -11.62
C ALA A 204 8.82 2.48 -10.58
N TRP A 205 8.91 3.38 -9.60
CA TRP A 205 7.82 3.68 -8.68
C TRP A 205 6.66 4.36 -9.42
N ARG A 206 5.44 3.92 -9.13
CA ARG A 206 4.21 4.59 -9.54
C ARG A 206 3.64 5.35 -8.36
N LYS A 207 3.51 6.66 -8.51
CA LYS A 207 2.82 7.53 -7.54
C LYS A 207 1.33 7.46 -7.82
N ASP A 208 0.54 7.00 -6.86
CA ASP A 208 -0.92 6.90 -7.03
C ASP A 208 -1.61 8.20 -6.61
N PHE A 209 -1.35 8.64 -5.38
CA PHE A 209 -2.11 9.72 -4.78
C PHE A 209 -1.21 10.63 -3.96
N THR A 210 -1.37 11.94 -4.14
CA THR A 210 -0.76 12.98 -3.32
C THR A 210 -1.84 13.93 -2.83
N THR A 211 -1.86 14.20 -1.54
CA THR A 211 -2.81 15.15 -0.94
C THR A 211 -2.15 15.97 0.15
N SER A 212 -2.81 17.04 0.54
CA SER A 212 -2.44 17.76 1.74
C SER A 212 -2.81 16.94 2.99
N PHE A 213 -1.89 16.84 3.94
CA PHE A 213 -2.01 16.07 5.17
C PHE A 213 -1.54 16.89 6.38
N THR A 214 -1.85 16.42 7.58
CA THR A 214 -1.47 17.12 8.82
C THR A 214 0.02 16.95 9.12
N LYS A 215 0.53 17.86 9.95
CA LYS A 215 1.90 17.80 10.50
C LYS A 215 1.97 17.07 11.84
N ASN A 216 0.83 16.56 12.30
CA ASN A 216 0.74 15.87 13.57
C ASN A 216 1.53 14.57 13.53
N ASP A 217 1.84 14.08 14.70
CA ASP A 217 2.53 12.83 14.89
C ASP A 217 1.68 11.67 14.34
N VAL A 218 2.32 10.65 13.79
CA VAL A 218 1.61 9.54 13.13
C VAL A 218 2.12 8.18 13.58
N ILE A 219 1.19 7.24 13.73
CA ILE A 219 1.49 5.81 13.74
C ILE A 219 1.21 5.24 12.36
N PHE A 220 1.71 4.05 12.10
CA PHE A 220 1.44 3.36 10.86
C PHE A 220 1.32 1.87 11.09
N GLY A 221 0.82 1.17 10.10
CA GLY A 221 0.64 -0.26 10.17
C GLY A 221 0.17 -0.83 8.85
N PHE A 222 0.15 -2.16 8.79
CA PHE A 222 -0.30 -2.90 7.64
C PHE A 222 -1.27 -3.99 8.07
N ALA A 223 -2.14 -4.40 7.15
CA ALA A 223 -3.25 -5.28 7.46
C ALA A 223 -3.67 -6.16 6.28
N ILE A 224 -4.18 -7.34 6.63
CA ILE A 224 -5.04 -8.16 5.78
C ILE A 224 -6.44 -8.16 6.38
N GLN A 225 -7.48 -7.96 5.56
CA GLN A 225 -8.87 -8.07 6.02
C GLN A 225 -9.85 -8.50 4.93
N ASN A 226 -10.90 -9.23 5.33
CA ASN A 226 -11.92 -9.76 4.41
C ASN A 226 -13.16 -8.87 4.22
N PHE A 227 -13.13 -7.63 4.70
CA PHE A 227 -14.28 -6.73 4.72
C PHE A 227 -13.88 -5.26 4.50
N SER A 228 -14.87 -4.37 4.47
CA SER A 228 -14.68 -2.92 4.54
C SER A 228 -15.55 -2.36 5.67
N PRO A 229 -15.23 -1.17 6.22
CA PRO A 229 -15.95 -0.63 7.38
C PRO A 229 -17.48 -0.56 7.24
N GLY A 230 -18.01 -0.35 6.03
CA GLY A 230 -19.46 -0.28 5.80
C GLY A 230 -20.18 -1.62 5.58
N ILE A 231 -19.49 -2.76 5.75
CA ILE A 231 -20.12 -4.09 5.65
C ILE A 231 -20.58 -4.54 7.03
N THR A 232 -21.86 -4.89 7.15
CA THR A 232 -22.52 -5.22 8.42
C THR A 232 -22.80 -6.72 8.61
N SER A 233 -22.67 -7.52 7.55
CA SER A 233 -22.70 -8.98 7.62
C SER A 233 -21.75 -9.61 6.62
N ILE A 234 -21.28 -10.82 6.92
CA ILE A 234 -20.34 -11.55 6.06
C ILE A 234 -20.50 -13.06 6.27
N THR A 235 -20.33 -13.83 5.19
CA THR A 235 -20.43 -15.30 5.19
C THR A 235 -19.23 -15.94 4.50
N ALA A 236 -18.04 -15.36 4.69
CA ALA A 236 -16.80 -15.75 4.01
C ALA A 236 -16.55 -17.27 4.05
N THR A 237 -16.77 -17.95 2.93
CA THR A 237 -16.65 -19.41 2.77
C THR A 237 -15.20 -19.86 2.57
N SER A 238 -14.26 -18.93 2.47
CA SER A 238 -12.85 -19.23 2.26
C SER A 238 -11.95 -18.24 2.98
N SER A 239 -10.84 -18.74 3.50
CA SER A 239 -9.71 -17.95 3.97
C SER A 239 -8.84 -17.53 2.79
N PHE A 240 -8.18 -16.38 2.91
CA PHE A 240 -7.09 -16.00 2.02
C PHE A 240 -5.89 -15.51 2.82
N VAL A 241 -4.74 -15.51 2.16
CA VAL A 241 -3.45 -15.21 2.75
C VAL A 241 -2.92 -13.92 2.17
N GLY A 242 -2.34 -13.08 3.01
CA GLY A 242 -1.42 -12.06 2.58
C GLY A 242 -0.12 -12.17 3.35
N LYS A 243 0.96 -11.71 2.73
CA LYS A 243 2.28 -11.72 3.33
C LYS A 243 2.90 -10.34 3.29
N PHE A 244 3.73 -10.07 4.28
CA PHE A 244 4.59 -8.90 4.35
C PHE A 244 6.04 -9.34 4.54
N ASP A 245 6.92 -8.59 3.92
CA ASP A 245 8.36 -8.78 3.93
C ASP A 245 9.03 -7.39 4.04
N ASN A 246 10.26 -7.33 4.55
CA ASN A 246 11.13 -6.16 4.55
C ASN A 246 10.44 -4.80 4.78
N PHE A 247 9.92 -4.58 5.98
CA PHE A 247 9.55 -3.23 6.40
C PHE A 247 10.80 -2.34 6.54
N ARG A 248 10.76 -1.13 5.98
CA ARG A 248 11.86 -0.16 6.07
C ARG A 248 11.38 1.26 6.31
N ILE A 249 12.12 1.97 7.15
CA ILE A 249 12.09 3.44 7.23
C ILE A 249 13.28 3.96 6.42
N ASN A 250 13.03 4.43 5.21
CA ASN A 250 14.07 4.99 4.34
C ASN A 250 14.58 6.33 4.87
N ALA A 251 13.68 7.13 5.45
CA ALA A 251 13.97 8.38 6.11
C ALA A 251 12.89 8.72 7.13
N ALA A 252 13.30 9.33 8.24
CA ALA A 252 12.39 9.92 9.23
C ALA A 252 13.09 11.08 9.91
N GLN A 253 12.40 12.20 10.07
CA GLN A 253 12.94 13.36 10.76
C GLN A 253 13.12 13.07 12.27
N GLU A 254 12.13 12.43 12.88
CA GLU A 254 12.13 12.08 14.30
C GLU A 254 11.25 10.85 14.56
N ILE A 255 11.69 10.00 15.48
CA ILE A 255 10.97 8.81 15.96
C ILE A 255 10.79 8.97 17.46
N ILE A 256 9.56 8.77 17.93
CA ILE A 256 9.16 8.93 19.32
C ILE A 256 8.69 7.58 19.83
N GLU A 257 9.37 7.06 20.83
CA GLU A 257 8.98 5.86 21.58
C GLU A 257 8.17 6.31 22.80
N GLU A 258 7.09 5.58 23.12
CA GLU A 258 6.41 5.79 24.39
C GLU A 258 7.29 5.26 25.52
N GLU A 259 7.47 6.03 26.59
CA GLU A 259 8.12 5.52 27.81
C GLU A 259 7.23 4.39 28.37
N ILE A 260 7.81 3.19 28.48
CA ILE A 260 7.17 1.99 29.04
C ILE A 260 7.24 2.02 30.57
#